data_AF-A0A093EKB0-F1
#
_entry.id   AF-A0A093EKB0-F1
#
_cell.length_a   1.000
_cell.length_b   1.000
_cell.length_c   1.000
_cell.angle_alpha   90.00
_cell.angle_beta   90.00
_cell.angle_gamma   90.00
#
_symmetry.space_group_name_H-M   'P 1'
#
loop_
_entity.id
_entity.type
_entity.pdbx_description
1 polymer ?
#
loop_
_entity_poly.entity_id
_entity_poly.type
_entity_poly.pdbx_seq_one_letter_code
_entity_poly.pdbx_strand_id
1 'polypeptide(L)'
;QKRLEEDVEKKQIMIAETAQCEAVLQLNSTGREVLKENVHLRNAFAYQLKETMELKKIKQKLEEDRTLLLKEKETNEGLIRKKMLQINRQKAQIGDLQHKVKKLEMALCHMPRGSVRETQKKQHQALIENRASMMEIKKLQQLLEMKDREMNRVKKLAWNILNERTEVERFFLDALEHVKQEIISSRKDYKRKAQTAYYRKMMEACAGKEEFPKIKTFKSNINSTNSVYRDLEEAQKCYWDKIQFEKVDISELTWEQKERVLRLLFAKMN
;
A
#
# COMPACT_ATOMS: atom_id res chain seq x y z
N GLN A 1 -105.67 44.90 -73.26
CA GLN A 1 -105.31 46.27 -72.86
C GLN A 1 -103.80 46.53 -72.84
N LYS A 2 -102.92 45.63 -72.39
CA LYS A 2 -101.45 45.86 -72.38
C LYS A 2 -100.77 46.00 -73.77
N ARG A 3 -101.34 45.42 -74.83
CA ARG A 3 -100.83 45.61 -76.22
C ARG A 3 -101.09 47.01 -76.78
N LEU A 4 -102.06 47.77 -76.26
CA LEU A 4 -102.29 49.14 -76.72
C LEU A 4 -101.32 50.13 -76.06
N GLU A 5 -100.92 49.90 -74.81
CA GLU A 5 -99.97 50.77 -74.09
C GLU A 5 -98.55 50.65 -74.65
N GLU A 6 -98.06 49.44 -74.98
CA GLU A 6 -96.76 49.28 -75.66
C GLU A 6 -96.76 49.88 -77.08
N ASP A 7 -97.91 49.88 -77.78
CA ASP A 7 -98.04 50.51 -79.11
C ASP A 7 -98.07 52.05 -78.99
N VAL A 8 -98.62 52.58 -77.90
CA VAL A 8 -98.60 54.02 -77.60
C VAL A 8 -97.23 54.46 -77.13
N GLU A 9 -96.52 53.73 -76.26
CA GLU A 9 -95.17 54.08 -75.79
C GLU A 9 -94.14 53.98 -76.94
N LYS A 10 -94.25 52.97 -77.79
CA LYS A 10 -93.48 52.91 -79.05
C LYS A 10 -93.84 54.05 -79.98
N LYS A 11 -95.13 54.41 -80.14
CA LYS A 11 -95.52 55.61 -80.90
C LYS A 11 -94.99 56.89 -80.28
N GLN A 12 -94.89 56.99 -78.96
CA GLN A 12 -94.38 58.17 -78.27
C GLN A 12 -92.87 58.30 -78.44
N ILE A 13 -92.11 57.20 -78.33
CA ILE A 13 -90.69 57.15 -78.66
C ILE A 13 -90.48 57.47 -80.14
N MET A 14 -91.27 56.88 -81.03
CA MET A 14 -91.16 57.12 -82.46
C MET A 14 -91.53 58.57 -82.82
N ILE A 15 -92.55 59.17 -82.19
CA ILE A 15 -92.90 60.59 -82.38
C ILE A 15 -91.81 61.50 -81.80
N ALA A 16 -91.22 61.15 -80.65
CA ALA A 16 -90.11 61.92 -80.07
C ALA A 16 -88.84 61.83 -80.95
N GLU A 17 -88.52 60.65 -81.48
CA GLU A 17 -87.43 60.45 -82.44
C GLU A 17 -87.73 61.16 -83.77
N THR A 18 -88.97 61.13 -84.25
CA THR A 18 -89.39 61.83 -85.49
C THR A 18 -89.33 63.35 -85.32
N ALA A 19 -89.81 63.89 -84.19
CA ALA A 19 -89.72 65.31 -83.87
C ALA A 19 -88.27 65.76 -83.65
N GLN A 20 -87.42 64.92 -83.05
CA GLN A 20 -85.98 65.20 -82.95
C GLN A 20 -85.30 65.16 -84.32
N CYS A 21 -85.67 64.22 -85.19
CA CYS A 21 -85.14 64.16 -86.56
C CYS A 21 -85.59 65.37 -87.39
N GLU A 22 -86.86 65.78 -87.28
CA GLU A 22 -87.38 66.99 -87.95
C GLU A 22 -86.75 68.27 -87.41
N ALA A 23 -86.53 68.39 -86.09
CA ALA A 23 -85.81 69.51 -85.50
C ALA A 23 -84.34 69.58 -85.97
N VAL A 24 -83.67 68.43 -86.12
CA VAL A 24 -82.31 68.35 -86.69
C VAL A 24 -82.30 68.69 -88.19
N LEU A 25 -83.38 68.40 -88.92
CA LEU A 25 -83.53 68.73 -90.34
C LEU A 25 -83.83 70.23 -90.59
N GLN A 26 -84.56 70.91 -89.70
CA GLN A 26 -84.80 72.36 -89.77
C GLN A 26 -83.60 73.23 -89.34
N LEU A 27 -82.59 72.65 -88.70
CA LEU A 27 -81.35 73.38 -88.44
C LEU A 27 -80.59 73.64 -89.75
N ASN A 28 -80.11 74.88 -89.93
CA ASN A 28 -79.18 75.21 -91.02
C ASN A 28 -77.94 74.27 -90.96
N SER A 29 -77.25 74.05 -92.08
CA SER A 29 -76.13 73.10 -92.20
C SER A 29 -75.10 73.21 -91.05
N THR A 30 -74.79 74.44 -90.62
CA THR A 30 -73.90 74.75 -89.51
C THR A 30 -74.39 74.22 -88.15
N GLY A 31 -75.70 74.25 -87.88
CA GLY A 31 -76.27 73.76 -86.61
C GLY A 31 -76.18 72.24 -86.47
N ARG A 32 -76.33 71.51 -87.59
CA ARG A 32 -76.15 70.05 -87.61
C ARG A 32 -74.69 69.63 -87.39
N GLU A 33 -73.74 70.37 -87.96
CA GLU A 33 -72.31 70.12 -87.75
C GLU A 33 -71.91 70.36 -86.29
N VAL A 34 -72.39 71.44 -85.68
CA VAL A 34 -72.14 71.72 -84.25
C VAL A 34 -72.72 70.64 -83.33
N LEU A 35 -73.89 70.09 -83.65
CA LEU A 35 -74.50 69.02 -82.86
C LEU A 35 -73.74 67.69 -82.99
N LYS A 36 -73.30 67.34 -84.21
CA LYS A 36 -72.40 66.20 -84.45
C LYS A 36 -71.08 66.36 -83.71
N GLU A 37 -70.50 67.55 -83.76
CA GLU A 37 -69.26 67.88 -83.04
C GLU A 37 -69.48 67.80 -81.52
N ASN A 38 -70.61 68.26 -80.99
CA ASN A 38 -70.92 68.15 -79.56
C ASN A 38 -71.08 66.69 -79.12
N VAL A 39 -71.69 65.83 -79.94
CA VAL A 39 -71.79 64.39 -79.67
C VAL A 39 -70.40 63.73 -79.74
N HIS A 40 -69.58 64.06 -80.73
CA HIS A 40 -68.19 63.59 -80.82
C HIS A 40 -67.37 64.02 -79.61
N LEU A 41 -67.45 65.30 -79.22
CA LEU A 41 -66.78 65.84 -78.04
C LEU A 41 -67.27 65.16 -76.77
N ARG A 42 -68.58 64.97 -76.57
CA ARG A 42 -69.13 64.24 -75.41
C ARG A 42 -68.62 62.81 -75.33
N ASN A 43 -68.54 62.11 -76.46
CA ASN A 43 -68.00 60.75 -76.52
C ASN A 43 -66.49 60.73 -76.22
N ALA A 44 -65.73 61.69 -76.75
CA ALA A 44 -64.31 61.86 -76.44
C ALA A 44 -64.08 62.18 -74.96
N PHE A 45 -64.90 63.08 -74.38
CA PHE A 45 -64.86 63.40 -72.96
C PHE A 45 -65.24 62.21 -72.09
N ALA A 46 -66.26 61.43 -72.45
CA ALA A 46 -66.63 60.22 -71.73
C ALA A 46 -65.52 59.16 -71.78
N TYR A 47 -64.85 59.00 -72.92
CA TYR A 47 -63.70 58.13 -73.06
C TYR A 47 -62.52 58.60 -72.21
N GLN A 48 -62.15 59.88 -72.28
CA GLN A 48 -61.09 60.48 -71.45
C GLN A 48 -61.41 60.38 -69.96
N LEU A 49 -62.67 60.58 -69.55
CA LEU A 49 -63.09 60.42 -68.16
C LEU A 49 -62.93 58.95 -67.69
N LYS A 50 -63.31 57.98 -68.54
CA LYS A 50 -63.13 56.57 -68.23
C LYS A 50 -61.65 56.20 -68.12
N GLU A 51 -60.83 56.64 -69.07
CA GLU A 51 -59.38 56.41 -69.06
C GLU A 51 -58.71 57.05 -67.83
N THR A 52 -59.07 58.29 -67.48
CA THR A 52 -58.55 58.95 -66.27
C THR A 52 -59.01 58.26 -64.98
N MET A 53 -60.23 57.72 -64.93
CA MET A 53 -60.69 56.90 -63.81
C MET A 53 -59.91 55.59 -63.68
N GLU A 54 -59.65 54.88 -64.78
CA GLU A 54 -58.86 53.64 -64.77
C GLU A 54 -57.38 53.92 -64.40
N LEU A 55 -56.78 54.98 -64.96
CA LEU A 55 -55.44 55.43 -64.56
C LEU A 55 -55.38 55.77 -63.07
N LYS A 56 -56.41 56.41 -62.52
CA LYS A 56 -56.49 56.71 -61.09
C LYS A 56 -56.57 55.44 -60.23
N LYS A 57 -57.35 54.43 -60.65
CA LYS A 57 -57.39 53.12 -59.98
C LYS A 57 -56.05 52.40 -60.03
N ILE A 58 -55.40 52.39 -61.19
CA ILE A 58 -54.08 51.77 -61.36
C ILE A 58 -53.04 52.50 -60.49
N LYS A 59 -53.04 53.82 -60.48
CA LYS A 59 -52.15 54.63 -59.63
C LYS A 59 -52.35 54.29 -58.15
N GLN A 60 -53.60 54.22 -57.68
CA GLN A 60 -53.90 53.88 -56.29
C GLN A 60 -53.39 52.47 -55.96
N LYS A 61 -53.64 51.48 -56.83
CA LYS A 61 -53.14 50.12 -56.64
C LYS A 61 -51.62 50.05 -56.59
N LEU A 62 -50.93 50.77 -57.49
CA LEU A 62 -49.48 50.88 -57.48
C LEU A 62 -48.93 51.54 -56.21
N GLU A 63 -49.63 52.55 -55.67
CA GLU A 63 -49.27 53.17 -54.40
C GLU A 63 -49.44 52.18 -53.23
N GLU A 64 -50.55 51.44 -53.18
CA GLU A 64 -50.78 50.38 -52.19
C GLU A 64 -49.69 49.30 -52.25
N ASP A 65 -49.42 48.75 -53.44
CA ASP A 65 -48.37 47.75 -53.67
C ASP A 65 -46.99 48.29 -53.26
N ARG A 66 -46.68 49.56 -53.59
CA ARG A 66 -45.43 50.21 -53.18
C ARG A 66 -45.31 50.28 -51.66
N THR A 67 -46.38 50.60 -50.93
CA THR A 67 -46.34 50.63 -49.46
C THR A 67 -46.16 49.26 -48.84
N LEU A 68 -46.78 48.21 -49.42
CA LEU A 68 -46.63 46.83 -48.97
C LEU A 68 -45.20 46.33 -49.20
N LEU A 69 -44.66 46.55 -50.40
CA LEU A 69 -43.28 46.19 -50.73
C LEU A 69 -42.27 46.92 -49.85
N LEU A 70 -42.52 48.18 -49.48
CA LEU A 70 -41.65 48.92 -48.56
C LEU A 70 -41.64 48.27 -47.17
N LYS A 71 -42.81 47.92 -46.62
CA LYS A 71 -42.91 47.22 -45.34
C LYS A 71 -42.25 45.85 -45.38
N GLU A 72 -42.44 45.09 -46.46
CA GLU A 72 -41.78 43.79 -46.65
C GLU A 72 -40.26 43.92 -46.73
N LYS A 73 -39.76 44.94 -47.44
CA LYS A 73 -38.33 45.24 -47.50
C LYS A 73 -37.77 45.56 -46.11
N GLU A 74 -38.42 46.43 -45.35
CA GLU A 74 -38.00 46.81 -44.00
C GLU A 74 -37.98 45.62 -43.03
N THR A 75 -39.00 44.75 -43.08
CA THR A 75 -39.05 43.55 -42.24
C THR A 75 -37.97 42.54 -42.63
N ASN A 76 -37.76 42.32 -43.93
CA ASN A 76 -36.70 41.44 -44.44
C ASN A 76 -35.30 41.95 -44.07
N GLU A 77 -35.03 43.24 -44.24
CA GLU A 77 -33.76 43.85 -43.81
C GLU A 77 -33.54 43.70 -42.29
N GLY A 78 -34.58 43.90 -41.49
CA GLY A 78 -34.55 43.67 -40.04
C GLY A 78 -34.22 42.22 -39.69
N LEU A 79 -34.80 41.26 -40.40
CA LEU A 79 -34.53 39.83 -40.22
C LEU A 79 -33.09 39.46 -40.61
N ILE A 80 -32.60 39.98 -41.74
CA ILE A 80 -31.23 39.77 -42.20
C ILE A 80 -30.23 40.30 -41.16
N ARG A 81 -30.44 41.51 -40.63
CA ARG A 81 -29.59 42.09 -39.56
C ARG A 81 -29.56 41.20 -38.32
N LYS A 82 -30.72 40.69 -37.88
CA LYS A 82 -30.80 39.76 -36.72
C LYS A 82 -30.07 38.44 -36.99
N LYS A 83 -30.25 37.84 -38.17
CA LYS A 83 -29.57 36.59 -38.55
C LYS A 83 -28.05 36.79 -38.65
N MET A 84 -27.59 37.91 -39.19
CA MET A 84 -26.17 38.25 -39.25
C MET A 84 -25.54 38.35 -37.84
N LEU A 85 -26.22 39.02 -36.89
CA LEU A 85 -25.78 39.09 -35.49
C LEU A 85 -25.73 37.71 -34.84
N GLN A 86 -26.71 36.84 -35.11
CA GLN A 86 -26.74 35.47 -34.60
C GLN A 86 -25.57 34.63 -35.15
N ILE A 87 -25.31 34.71 -36.45
CA ILE A 87 -24.19 34.02 -37.11
C ILE A 87 -22.85 34.48 -36.52
N ASN A 88 -22.68 35.79 -36.32
CA ASN A 88 -21.45 36.34 -35.72
C ASN A 88 -21.24 35.84 -34.29
N ARG A 89 -22.29 35.77 -33.47
CA ARG A 89 -22.22 35.18 -32.12
C ARG A 89 -21.85 33.69 -32.15
N GLN A 90 -22.48 32.92 -33.04
CA GLN A 90 -22.17 31.49 -33.21
C GLN A 90 -20.73 31.28 -33.66
N LYS A 91 -20.24 32.10 -34.60
CA LYS A 91 -18.86 32.03 -35.09
C LYS A 91 -17.84 32.30 -33.98
N ALA A 92 -18.11 33.27 -33.10
CA ALA A 92 -17.28 33.54 -31.94
C ALA A 92 -17.26 32.34 -30.96
N GLN A 93 -18.44 31.79 -30.64
CA GLN A 93 -18.55 30.61 -29.76
C GLN A 93 -17.82 29.39 -30.33
N ILE A 94 -17.91 29.16 -31.64
CA ILE A 94 -17.18 28.08 -32.32
C ILE A 94 -15.67 28.29 -32.16
N GLY A 95 -15.17 29.52 -32.34
CA GLY A 95 -13.76 29.85 -32.14
C GLY A 95 -13.29 29.57 -30.71
N ASP A 96 -14.06 29.98 -29.71
CA ASP A 96 -13.74 29.74 -28.29
C ASP A 96 -13.71 28.24 -27.96
N LEU A 97 -14.69 27.48 -28.45
CA LEU A 97 -14.76 26.03 -28.27
C LEU A 97 -13.59 25.33 -28.96
N GLN A 98 -13.23 25.72 -30.18
CA GLN A 98 -12.07 25.18 -30.89
C GLN A 98 -10.77 25.45 -30.13
N HIS A 99 -10.59 26.65 -29.58
CA HIS A 99 -9.41 26.97 -28.78
C HIS A 99 -9.35 26.11 -27.51
N LYS A 100 -10.49 25.90 -26.84
CA LYS A 100 -10.59 25.06 -25.64
C LYS A 100 -10.30 23.59 -25.94
N VAL A 101 -10.81 23.06 -27.05
CA VAL A 101 -10.52 21.69 -27.52
C VAL A 101 -9.02 21.55 -27.76
N LYS A 102 -8.40 22.46 -28.52
CA LYS A 102 -6.95 22.42 -28.77
C LYS A 102 -6.12 22.45 -27.49
N LYS A 103 -6.50 23.27 -26.51
CA LYS A 103 -5.82 23.33 -25.20
C LYS A 103 -5.94 22.01 -24.43
N LEU A 104 -7.13 21.39 -24.44
CA LEU A 104 -7.36 20.09 -23.82
C LEU A 104 -6.59 18.98 -24.52
N GLU A 105 -6.58 18.95 -25.85
CA GLU A 105 -5.81 17.99 -26.66
C GLU A 105 -4.31 18.08 -26.37
N MET A 106 -3.75 19.28 -26.28
CA MET A 106 -2.35 19.48 -25.90
C MET A 106 -2.07 18.95 -24.49
N ALA A 107 -2.93 19.27 -23.51
CA ALA A 107 -2.79 18.76 -22.14
C ALA A 107 -2.87 17.22 -22.09
N LEU A 108 -3.79 16.62 -22.86
CA LEU A 108 -3.98 15.17 -22.94
C LEU A 108 -2.82 14.47 -23.63
N CYS A 109 -2.13 15.12 -24.58
CA CYS A 109 -0.97 14.54 -25.26
C CYS A 109 0.27 14.48 -24.35
N HIS A 110 0.46 15.49 -23.50
CA HIS A 110 1.64 15.60 -22.65
C HIS A 110 1.54 14.80 -21.33
N MET A 111 0.37 14.77 -20.68
CA MET A 111 0.19 14.10 -19.37
C MET A 111 0.52 12.59 -19.36
N PRO A 112 0.03 11.77 -20.30
CA PRO A 112 0.28 10.32 -20.30
C PRO A 112 1.74 9.98 -20.57
N ARG A 113 2.43 10.79 -21.38
CA ARG A 113 3.81 10.49 -21.77
C ARG A 113 4.80 10.73 -20.62
N GLY A 114 4.54 11.74 -19.80
CA GLY A 114 5.29 12.02 -18.57
C GLY A 114 5.08 10.94 -17.51
N SER A 115 3.82 10.63 -17.22
CA SER A 115 3.47 9.65 -16.17
C SER A 115 3.96 8.25 -16.51
N VAL A 116 3.84 7.80 -17.76
CA VAL A 116 4.35 6.48 -18.20
C VAL A 116 5.86 6.38 -18.03
N ARG A 117 6.60 7.42 -18.44
CA ARG A 117 8.07 7.43 -18.32
C ARG A 117 8.51 7.43 -16.86
N GLU A 118 7.81 8.18 -16.00
CA GLU A 118 8.10 8.20 -14.57
C GLU A 118 7.80 6.86 -13.91
N THR A 119 6.68 6.23 -14.28
CA THR A 119 6.28 4.91 -13.79
C THR A 119 7.30 3.84 -14.20
N GLN A 120 7.77 3.86 -15.45
CA GLN A 120 8.83 2.96 -15.92
C GLN A 120 10.16 3.15 -15.17
N LYS A 121 10.56 4.41 -14.92
CA LYS A 121 11.77 4.69 -14.12
C LYS A 121 11.64 4.16 -12.70
N LYS A 122 10.51 4.39 -12.04
CA LYS A 122 10.23 3.87 -10.69
C LYS A 122 10.23 2.34 -10.67
N GLN A 123 9.62 1.70 -11.65
CA GLN A 123 9.63 0.23 -11.78
C GLN A 123 11.05 -0.32 -11.98
N HIS A 124 11.85 0.30 -12.85
CA HIS A 124 13.22 -0.13 -13.09
C HIS A 124 14.09 0.02 -11.83
N GLN A 125 13.95 1.15 -11.12
CA GLN A 125 14.65 1.40 -9.87
C GLN A 125 14.28 0.37 -8.81
N ALA A 126 12.98 0.11 -8.61
CA ALA A 126 12.49 -0.91 -7.69
C ALA A 126 13.00 -2.32 -8.04
N LEU A 127 13.14 -2.65 -9.33
CA LEU A 127 13.72 -3.93 -9.76
C LEU A 127 15.21 -4.06 -9.39
N ILE A 128 15.99 -2.98 -9.54
CA ILE A 128 17.41 -2.96 -9.15
C ILE A 128 17.54 -3.11 -7.63
N GLU A 129 16.78 -2.33 -6.87
CA GLU A 129 16.78 -2.37 -5.41
C GLU A 129 16.35 -3.74 -4.90
N ASN A 130 15.27 -4.32 -5.43
CA ASN A 130 14.86 -5.67 -5.04
C ASN A 130 15.92 -6.72 -5.36
N ARG A 131 16.64 -6.60 -6.48
CA ARG A 131 17.76 -7.50 -6.81
C ARG A 131 18.90 -7.36 -5.81
N ALA A 132 19.26 -6.13 -5.44
CA ALA A 132 20.29 -5.88 -4.44
C ALA A 132 19.89 -6.47 -3.07
N SER A 133 18.66 -6.20 -2.62
CA SER A 133 18.10 -6.75 -1.37
C SER A 133 18.08 -8.28 -1.38
N MET A 134 17.70 -8.91 -2.50
CA MET A 134 17.73 -10.38 -2.62
C MET A 134 19.14 -10.96 -2.47
N MET A 135 20.16 -10.30 -3.04
CA MET A 135 21.55 -10.74 -2.89
C MET A 135 22.03 -10.60 -1.44
N GLU A 136 21.68 -9.50 -0.78
CA GLU A 136 22.01 -9.27 0.62
C GLU A 136 21.34 -10.30 1.55
N ILE A 137 20.05 -10.57 1.36
CA ILE A 137 19.33 -11.63 2.09
C ILE A 137 20.03 -12.97 1.93
N LYS A 138 20.42 -13.34 0.70
CA LYS A 138 21.13 -14.60 0.44
C LYS A 138 22.48 -14.66 1.17
N LYS A 139 23.23 -13.55 1.20
CA LYS A 139 24.50 -13.45 1.94
C LYS A 139 24.28 -13.59 3.44
N LEU A 140 23.25 -12.95 3.99
CA LEU A 140 22.91 -13.04 5.41
C LEU A 140 22.46 -14.45 5.80
N GLN A 141 21.69 -15.13 4.95
CA GLN A 141 21.30 -16.53 5.16
C GLN A 141 22.53 -17.46 5.21
N GLN A 142 23.49 -17.29 4.30
CA GLN A 142 24.74 -18.06 4.32
C GLN A 142 25.57 -17.78 5.59
N LEU A 143 25.66 -16.52 6.01
CA LEU A 143 26.35 -16.14 7.24
C LEU A 143 25.69 -16.79 8.47
N LEU A 144 24.36 -16.76 8.53
CA LEU A 144 23.60 -17.36 9.61
C LEU A 144 23.85 -18.88 9.68
N GLU A 145 23.81 -19.56 8.55
CA GLU A 145 24.08 -21.01 8.49
C GLU A 145 25.51 -21.35 8.97
N MET A 146 26.51 -20.56 8.59
CA MET A 146 27.87 -20.72 9.11
C MET A 146 27.94 -20.51 10.63
N LYS A 147 27.25 -19.49 11.14
CA LYS A 147 27.19 -19.19 12.58
C LYS A 147 26.48 -20.28 13.37
N ASP A 148 25.41 -20.86 12.84
CA ASP A 148 24.73 -22.00 13.46
C ASP A 148 25.63 -23.24 13.52
N ARG A 149 26.44 -23.50 12.48
CA ARG A 149 27.43 -24.59 12.50
C ARG A 149 28.51 -24.36 13.56
N GLU A 150 29.03 -23.15 13.67
CA GLU A 150 29.99 -22.77 14.72
C GLU A 150 29.38 -22.95 16.11
N MET A 151 28.15 -22.45 16.32
CA MET A 151 27.41 -22.59 17.56
C MET A 151 27.21 -24.06 17.94
N ASN A 152 26.86 -24.91 16.98
CA ASN A 152 26.71 -26.34 17.20
C ASN A 152 28.04 -27.02 17.57
N ARG A 153 29.17 -26.57 17.01
CA ARG A 153 30.51 -27.05 17.43
C ARG A 153 30.82 -26.65 18.87
N VAL A 154 30.54 -25.40 19.25
CA VAL A 154 30.72 -24.92 20.64
C VAL A 154 29.84 -25.70 21.60
N LYS A 155 28.57 -25.93 21.26
CA LYS A 155 27.65 -26.74 22.08
C LYS A 155 28.17 -28.16 22.29
N LYS A 156 28.67 -28.81 21.24
CA LYS A 156 29.28 -30.15 21.34
C LYS A 156 30.51 -30.14 22.24
N LEU A 157 31.39 -29.15 22.09
CA LEU A 157 32.57 -29.03 22.93
C LEU A 157 32.20 -28.81 24.41
N ALA A 158 31.25 -27.92 24.69
CA ALA A 158 30.75 -27.69 26.04
C ALA A 158 30.13 -28.96 26.64
N TRP A 159 29.38 -29.73 25.85
CA TRP A 159 28.81 -31.00 26.27
C TRP A 159 29.90 -32.04 26.58
N ASN A 160 30.93 -32.15 25.74
CA ASN A 160 32.08 -33.04 26.00
C ASN A 160 32.81 -32.65 27.29
N ILE A 161 33.11 -31.36 27.49
CA ILE A 161 33.77 -30.87 28.72
C ILE A 161 32.94 -31.22 29.96
N LEU A 162 31.62 -31.04 29.89
CA LEU A 162 30.73 -31.39 31.00
C LEU A 162 30.73 -32.91 31.27
N ASN A 163 30.72 -33.73 30.22
CA ASN A 163 30.77 -35.18 30.37
C ASN A 163 32.11 -35.64 30.95
N GLU A 164 33.23 -35.13 30.45
CA GLU A 164 34.57 -35.39 30.99
C GLU A 164 34.67 -34.96 32.46
N ARG A 165 34.17 -33.76 32.81
CA ARG A 165 34.10 -33.31 34.21
C ARG A 165 33.27 -34.27 35.08
N THR A 166 32.12 -34.72 34.56
CA THR A 166 31.25 -35.67 35.27
C THR A 166 31.95 -37.00 35.49
N GLU A 167 32.71 -37.50 34.51
CA GLU A 167 33.51 -38.72 34.64
C GLU A 167 34.61 -38.58 35.68
N VAL A 168 35.33 -37.45 35.69
CA VAL A 168 36.35 -37.15 36.69
C VAL A 168 35.74 -37.03 38.09
N GLU A 169 34.59 -36.36 38.23
CA GLU A 169 33.86 -36.27 39.50
C GLU A 169 33.46 -37.64 40.03
N ARG A 170 32.91 -38.52 39.18
CA ARG A 170 32.58 -39.90 39.56
C ARG A 170 33.82 -40.66 40.00
N PHE A 171 34.91 -40.58 39.25
CA PHE A 171 36.18 -41.21 39.61
C PHE A 171 36.68 -40.75 40.99
N PHE A 172 36.62 -39.46 41.30
CA PHE A 172 37.03 -38.96 42.63
C PHE A 172 36.12 -39.45 43.75
N LEU A 173 34.80 -39.52 43.53
CA LEU A 173 33.86 -40.07 44.51
C LEU A 173 34.15 -41.55 44.77
N ASP A 174 34.37 -42.34 43.71
CA ASP A 174 34.71 -43.75 43.81
C ASP A 174 36.06 -43.97 44.50
N ALA A 175 37.07 -43.17 44.17
CA ALA A 175 38.38 -43.22 44.82
C ALA A 175 38.30 -42.85 46.31
N LEU A 176 37.52 -41.82 46.67
CA LEU A 176 37.28 -41.45 48.08
C LEU A 176 36.58 -42.57 48.83
N GLU A 177 35.60 -43.22 48.23
CA GLU A 177 34.91 -44.36 48.84
C GLU A 177 35.85 -45.55 49.03
N HIS A 178 36.64 -45.89 48.02
CA HIS A 178 37.65 -46.94 48.12
C HIS A 178 38.65 -46.67 49.25
N VAL A 179 39.19 -45.44 49.33
CA VAL A 179 40.12 -45.07 50.40
C VAL A 179 39.48 -45.15 51.78
N LYS A 180 38.21 -44.75 51.94
CA LYS A 180 37.49 -44.91 53.22
C LYS A 180 37.38 -46.38 53.63
N GLN A 181 37.09 -47.27 52.69
CA GLN A 181 37.02 -48.72 52.93
C GLN A 181 38.39 -49.29 53.32
N GLU A 182 39.46 -48.84 52.67
CA GLU A 182 40.84 -49.21 53.02
C GLU A 182 41.24 -48.68 54.40
N ILE A 183 40.83 -47.48 54.80
CA ILE A 183 41.03 -46.97 56.16
C ILE A 183 40.36 -47.88 57.19
N ILE A 184 39.11 -48.27 56.96
CA ILE A 184 38.38 -49.16 57.88
C ILE A 184 39.10 -50.52 58.01
N SER A 185 39.51 -51.09 56.88
CA SER A 185 40.22 -52.38 56.81
C SER A 185 41.59 -52.30 57.48
N SER A 186 42.38 -51.28 57.16
CA SER A 186 43.69 -51.00 57.75
C SER A 186 43.61 -50.83 59.27
N ARG A 187 42.63 -50.07 59.78
CA ARG A 187 42.41 -49.88 61.23
C ARG A 187 42.07 -51.20 61.93
N LYS A 188 41.23 -52.03 61.31
CA LYS A 188 40.88 -53.37 61.84
C LYS A 188 42.11 -54.28 61.89
N ASP A 189 42.91 -54.27 60.83
CA ASP A 189 44.12 -55.07 60.72
C ASP A 189 45.22 -54.63 61.67
N TYR A 190 45.43 -53.32 61.80
CA TYR A 190 46.37 -52.74 62.76
C TYR A 190 46.00 -53.14 64.18
N LYS A 191 44.71 -53.02 64.55
CA LYS A 191 44.23 -53.46 65.86
C LYS A 191 44.54 -54.93 66.12
N ARG A 192 44.23 -55.81 65.16
CA ARG A 192 44.51 -57.25 65.27
C ARG A 192 46.01 -57.54 65.40
N LYS A 193 46.85 -56.95 64.54
CA LYS A 193 48.32 -57.11 64.59
C LYS A 193 48.91 -56.62 65.89
N ALA A 194 48.47 -55.45 66.38
CA ALA A 194 48.90 -54.88 67.64
C ALA A 194 48.48 -55.76 68.84
N GLN A 195 47.27 -56.33 68.82
CA GLN A 195 46.82 -57.31 69.82
C GLN A 195 47.72 -58.54 69.83
N THR A 196 47.91 -59.19 68.68
CA THR A 196 48.73 -60.39 68.58
C THR A 196 50.17 -60.14 69.00
N ALA A 197 50.77 -59.02 68.57
CA ALA A 197 52.14 -58.65 68.96
C ALA A 197 52.27 -58.40 70.46
N TYR A 198 51.30 -57.72 71.09
CA TYR A 198 51.28 -57.49 72.53
C TYR A 198 51.18 -58.80 73.31
N TYR A 199 50.23 -59.67 72.97
CA TYR A 199 50.06 -60.95 73.65
C TYR A 199 51.27 -61.87 73.45
N ARG A 200 51.90 -61.86 72.26
CA ARG A 200 53.15 -62.59 72.01
C ARG A 200 54.26 -62.14 72.97
N LYS A 201 54.51 -60.83 73.05
CA LYS A 201 55.50 -60.27 73.98
C LYS A 201 55.19 -60.59 75.44
N MET A 202 53.90 -60.56 75.82
CA MET A 202 53.47 -60.94 77.16
C MET A 202 53.79 -62.42 77.47
N MET A 203 53.58 -63.33 76.51
CA MET A 203 53.93 -64.75 76.66
C MET A 203 55.44 -64.98 76.71
N GLU A 204 56.22 -64.27 75.90
CA GLU A 204 57.68 -64.32 75.90
C GLU A 204 58.28 -63.80 77.22
N ALA A 205 57.68 -62.75 77.79
CA ALA A 205 58.04 -62.23 79.10
C ALA A 205 57.68 -63.20 80.23
N CYS A 206 56.51 -63.85 80.18
CA CYS A 206 56.15 -64.94 81.12
C CYS A 206 57.15 -66.11 81.05
N ALA A 207 57.74 -66.37 79.88
CA ALA A 207 58.77 -67.39 79.70
C ALA A 207 60.19 -66.92 80.10
N GLY A 208 60.33 -65.70 80.65
CA GLY A 208 61.60 -65.13 81.11
C GLY A 208 62.55 -64.69 80.00
N LYS A 209 62.08 -64.60 78.74
CA LYS A 209 62.92 -64.24 77.58
C LYS A 209 63.00 -62.73 77.32
N GLU A 210 61.96 -61.99 77.70
CA GLU A 210 61.86 -60.53 77.52
C GLU A 210 61.23 -59.86 78.75
N GLU A 211 61.26 -58.53 78.82
CA GLU A 211 60.55 -57.74 79.84
C GLU A 211 59.05 -57.62 79.51
N PHE A 212 58.21 -57.48 80.54
CA PHE A 212 56.77 -57.31 80.36
C PHE A 212 56.44 -56.01 79.60
N PRO A 213 55.65 -56.07 78.51
CA PRO A 213 55.25 -54.88 77.78
C PRO A 213 54.35 -53.98 78.63
N LYS A 214 54.46 -52.65 78.43
CA LYS A 214 53.55 -51.67 79.06
C LYS A 214 52.09 -52.00 78.71
N ILE A 215 51.20 -51.93 79.69
CA ILE A 215 49.77 -52.24 79.53
C ILE A 215 49.20 -51.41 78.36
N LYS A 216 48.70 -52.11 77.35
CA LYS A 216 48.09 -51.52 76.15
C LYS A 216 46.62 -51.89 76.10
N THR A 217 45.75 -50.90 75.92
CA THR A 217 44.30 -51.12 75.86
C THR A 217 43.80 -51.21 74.42
N PHE A 218 42.91 -52.17 74.18
CA PHE A 218 42.34 -52.47 72.86
C PHE A 218 40.84 -52.20 72.77
N LYS A 219 40.23 -51.77 73.88
CA LYS A 219 38.85 -51.28 73.96
C LYS A 219 38.87 -49.76 73.89
N SER A 220 37.82 -49.18 73.30
CA SER A 220 37.64 -47.73 73.30
C SER A 220 37.29 -47.30 74.73
N ASN A 221 38.26 -46.73 75.45
CA ASN A 221 38.06 -46.13 76.77
C ASN A 221 38.79 -44.79 76.80
N ILE A 222 38.06 -43.74 77.13
CA ILE A 222 38.50 -42.33 77.11
C ILE A 222 39.61 -42.10 78.15
N ASN A 223 39.63 -42.86 79.25
CA ASN A 223 40.57 -42.66 80.36
C ASN A 223 41.87 -43.47 80.24
N SER A 224 42.04 -44.26 79.17
CA SER A 224 43.31 -44.95 78.95
C SER A 224 44.35 -43.97 78.44
N THR A 225 45.61 -44.10 78.88
CA THR A 225 46.76 -43.30 78.39
C THR A 225 47.58 -44.03 77.30
N ASN A 226 47.46 -45.35 77.19
CA ASN A 226 48.16 -46.17 76.20
C ASN A 226 47.15 -47.10 75.50
N SER A 227 46.55 -46.62 74.41
CA SER A 227 45.49 -47.31 73.68
C SER A 227 45.77 -47.33 72.18
N VAL A 228 45.39 -48.42 71.51
CA VAL A 228 45.52 -48.55 70.04
C VAL A 228 44.75 -47.45 69.30
N TYR A 229 43.63 -47.00 69.87
CA TYR A 229 42.84 -45.92 69.29
C TYR A 229 43.58 -44.59 69.28
N ARG A 230 44.44 -44.32 70.28
CA ARG A 230 45.29 -43.11 70.29
C ARG A 230 46.36 -43.17 69.22
N ASP A 231 46.96 -44.34 68.99
CA ASP A 231 47.93 -44.54 67.90
C ASP A 231 47.28 -44.24 66.52
N LEU A 232 46.02 -44.66 66.34
CA LEU A 232 45.24 -44.40 65.12
C LEU A 232 44.84 -42.91 64.98
N GLU A 233 44.51 -42.24 66.09
CA GLU A 233 44.22 -40.80 66.10
C GLU A 233 45.46 -39.95 65.84
N GLU A 234 46.61 -40.36 66.36
CA GLU A 234 47.91 -39.71 66.11
C GLU A 234 48.29 -39.85 64.63
N ALA A 235 48.10 -41.03 64.03
CA ALA A 235 48.28 -41.24 62.59
C ALA A 235 47.35 -40.34 61.74
N GLN A 236 46.17 -39.99 62.26
CA GLN A 236 45.25 -39.05 61.64
C GLN A 236 45.66 -37.58 61.88
N LYS A 237 46.33 -37.24 63.00
CA LYS A 237 46.71 -35.86 63.35
C LYS A 237 48.04 -35.44 62.72
N CYS A 238 49.03 -36.32 62.72
CA CYS A 238 50.39 -35.98 62.28
C CYS A 238 50.48 -35.92 60.75
N TYR A 239 50.47 -34.71 60.15
CA TYR A 239 51.31 -34.45 58.96
C TYR A 239 51.39 -32.99 58.48
N TRP A 240 50.50 -32.07 58.89
CA TRP A 240 50.52 -30.71 58.30
C TRP A 240 51.54 -29.76 58.93
N ASP A 241 51.96 -29.98 60.19
CA ASP A 241 52.85 -29.05 60.88
C ASP A 241 54.35 -29.28 60.61
N LYS A 242 54.73 -30.34 59.87
CA LYS A 242 56.14 -30.80 59.80
C LYS A 242 56.72 -31.00 58.41
N ILE A 243 56.03 -30.62 57.33
CA ILE A 243 56.46 -31.01 55.97
C ILE A 243 56.60 -29.79 55.07
N GLN A 244 57.84 -29.48 54.75
CA GLN A 244 58.19 -28.69 53.57
C GLN A 244 58.10 -29.62 52.36
N PHE A 245 57.05 -29.48 51.55
CA PHE A 245 56.87 -30.29 50.35
C PHE A 245 57.73 -29.73 49.23
N GLU A 246 58.81 -30.42 48.86
CA GLU A 246 59.48 -30.21 47.57
C GLU A 246 59.08 -31.30 46.56
N LYS A 247 58.76 -32.53 47.01
CA LYS A 247 58.09 -33.63 46.27
C LYS A 247 57.74 -34.77 47.25
N VAL A 248 56.46 -35.13 47.37
CA VAL A 248 56.02 -36.33 48.11
C VAL A 248 55.28 -37.23 47.14
N ASP A 249 55.66 -38.50 47.09
CA ASP A 249 54.98 -39.49 46.25
C ASP A 249 53.69 -39.99 46.94
N ILE A 250 52.62 -40.17 46.16
CA ILE A 250 51.33 -40.67 46.65
C ILE A 250 51.49 -42.08 47.20
N SER A 251 52.44 -42.86 46.68
CA SER A 251 52.70 -44.23 47.12
C SER A 251 53.11 -44.30 48.60
N GLU A 252 53.82 -43.29 49.10
CA GLU A 252 54.37 -43.21 50.46
C GLU A 252 53.33 -42.77 51.51
N LEU A 253 52.16 -42.30 51.07
CA LEU A 253 51.12 -41.80 51.96
C LEU A 253 50.32 -42.94 52.61
N THR A 254 49.97 -42.74 53.88
CA THR A 254 48.98 -43.58 54.59
C THR A 254 47.59 -43.39 53.96
N TRP A 255 46.69 -44.35 54.19
CA TRP A 255 45.33 -44.25 53.66
C TRP A 255 44.59 -43.01 54.18
N GLU A 256 44.76 -42.64 55.45
CA GLU A 256 44.23 -41.41 56.03
C GLU A 256 44.77 -40.13 55.37
N GLN A 257 46.03 -40.15 54.92
CA GLN A 257 46.63 -39.02 54.20
C GLN A 257 46.14 -38.95 52.76
N LYS A 258 46.05 -40.09 52.06
CA LYS A 258 45.47 -40.19 50.70
C LYS A 258 44.04 -39.64 50.67
N GLU A 259 43.25 -39.93 51.71
CA GLU A 259 41.88 -39.44 51.85
C GLU A 259 41.79 -37.92 51.90
N ARG A 260 42.65 -37.28 52.70
CA ARG A 260 42.71 -35.82 52.80
C ARG A 260 43.18 -35.15 51.52
N VAL A 261 44.19 -35.73 50.86
CA VAL A 261 44.67 -35.25 49.56
C VAL A 261 43.55 -35.33 48.53
N LEU A 262 42.82 -36.46 48.45
CA LEU A 262 41.69 -36.62 47.54
C LEU A 262 40.55 -35.62 47.84
N ARG A 263 40.22 -35.37 49.11
CA ARG A 263 39.24 -34.32 49.47
C ARG A 263 39.69 -32.93 49.02
N LEU A 264 40.97 -32.60 49.21
CA LEU A 264 41.53 -31.31 48.79
C LEU A 264 41.52 -31.17 47.27
N LEU A 265 41.89 -32.22 46.54
CA LEU A 265 41.84 -32.24 45.07
C LEU A 265 40.41 -32.09 44.56
N PHE A 266 39.45 -32.82 45.14
CA PHE A 266 38.05 -32.71 44.79
C PHE A 266 37.46 -31.32 45.10
N ALA A 267 37.87 -30.70 46.22
CA ALA A 267 37.48 -29.34 46.57
C ALA A 267 38.14 -28.26 45.68
N LYS A 268 39.32 -28.53 45.10
CA LYS A 268 39.97 -27.62 44.14
C LYS A 268 39.39 -27.73 42.72
N MET A 269 38.85 -28.89 42.38
CA MET A 269 38.25 -29.15 41.08
C MET A 269 36.84 -28.55 40.96
N ASN A 270 36.11 -28.47 42.07
CA ASN A 270 34.75 -27.94 42.14
C ASN A 270 34.71 -26.46 42.52
#